data_AF-A0A2N8MR18-F1
#
_entry.id   AF-A0A2N8MR18-F1
#
_cell.length_a   1.000
_cell.length_b   1.000
_cell.length_c   1.000
_cell.angle_alpha   90.00
_cell.angle_beta   90.00
_cell.angle_gamma   90.00
#
_symmetry.space_group_name_H-M   'P 1'
#
loop_
_entity.id
_entity.type
_entity.pdbx_description
1 polymer ?
#
loop_
_entity_poly.entity_id
_entity_poly.type
_entity_poly.pdbx_seq_one_letter_code
_entity_poly.pdbx_strand_id
1 'polypeptide(L)'
;MVVKEVQAETYWRRRTRYLGIAVLLGAGSPAVMMGVLQLGSELGAFEGWSDSVGMAAIVVLLVTAALAVVCGHRVWVNDRLLDKAVAELGVSPSFEDGLDGADPEAETRRLRTVCRRVWGFTVGWIPLAAAIVVLEVNYLPDPAEDRMAAVAATVVMSLGGVVAGLFTKEAWRRRYRSVLATGWRPATVTVKVDYEATNPEGEPRIFAVKFPDGERIRLHGLRFTSRTGHRFGWRPDVPVWIGGEGESMVVLFPRGPSVPPCAVPVRSLP
;
A
#
# COMPACT_ATOMS: atom_id res chain seq x y z
N MET A 1 6.46 18.94 25.59
CA MET A 1 6.40 18.87 24.11
C MET A 1 7.50 17.95 23.56
N VAL A 2 8.77 18.17 23.91
CA VAL A 2 9.95 17.37 23.49
C VAL A 2 9.77 15.84 23.67
N VAL A 3 9.20 15.37 24.79
CA VAL A 3 9.05 13.92 25.05
C VAL A 3 8.11 13.23 24.04
N LYS A 4 7.05 13.91 23.57
CA LYS A 4 6.09 13.34 22.61
C LYS A 4 6.65 13.31 21.18
N GLU A 5 7.50 14.27 20.84
CA GLU A 5 8.18 14.34 19.54
C GLU A 5 9.22 13.23 19.37
N VAL A 6 10.00 12.96 20.43
CA VAL A 6 10.94 11.82 20.49
C VAL A 6 10.22 10.47 20.34
N GLN A 7 9.01 10.33 20.90
CA GLN A 7 8.21 9.11 20.71
C GLN A 7 7.76 8.93 19.25
N ALA A 8 7.30 10.00 18.59
CA ALA A 8 6.85 9.94 17.19
C ALA A 8 8.00 9.53 16.24
N GLU A 9 9.21 10.07 16.44
CA GLU A 9 10.38 9.68 15.65
C GLU A 9 10.75 8.19 15.85
N THR A 10 10.66 7.71 17.09
CA THR A 10 10.96 6.32 17.45
C THR A 10 9.99 5.34 16.77
N TYR A 11 8.69 5.67 16.73
CA TYR A 11 7.69 4.87 16.01
C TYR A 11 7.95 4.86 14.50
N TRP A 12 8.37 6.00 13.93
CA TRP A 12 8.65 6.11 12.51
C TRP A 12 9.87 5.28 12.08
N ARG A 13 10.97 5.32 12.85
CA ARG A 13 12.15 4.47 12.61
C ARG A 13 11.82 2.98 12.68
N ARG A 14 10.95 2.58 13.62
CA ARG A 14 10.49 1.19 13.72
C ARG A 14 9.66 0.79 12.50
N ARG A 15 8.72 1.64 12.07
CA ARG A 15 7.89 1.41 10.88
C ARG A 15 8.72 1.24 9.61
N THR A 16 9.68 2.12 9.35
CA THR A 16 10.56 2.03 8.17
C THR A 16 11.43 0.79 8.19
N ARG A 17 11.95 0.38 9.36
CA ARG A 17 12.69 -0.88 9.52
C ARG A 17 11.82 -2.09 9.21
N TYR A 18 10.61 -2.18 9.76
CA TYR A 18 9.71 -3.32 9.48
C TYR A 18 9.28 -3.37 8.02
N LEU A 19 9.05 -2.21 7.39
CA LEU A 19 8.69 -2.14 5.97
C LEU A 19 9.87 -2.54 5.07
N GLY A 20 11.09 -2.16 5.44
CA GLY A 20 12.32 -2.62 4.76
C GLY A 20 12.53 -4.13 4.91
N ILE A 21 12.34 -4.68 6.11
CA ILE A 21 12.42 -6.12 6.37
C ILE A 21 11.34 -6.88 5.58
N ALA A 22 10.10 -6.40 5.55
CA ALA A 22 9.03 -7.04 4.77
C ALA A 22 9.34 -7.08 3.27
N VAL A 23 9.90 -6.00 2.72
CA VAL A 23 10.31 -5.93 1.32
C VAL A 23 11.51 -6.84 1.05
N LEU A 24 12.50 -6.87 1.94
CA LEU A 24 13.66 -7.76 1.82
C LEU A 24 13.30 -9.24 1.95
N LEU A 25 12.35 -9.59 2.83
CA LEU A 25 11.85 -10.95 2.94
C LEU A 25 11.01 -11.34 1.73
N GLY A 26 10.13 -10.45 1.26
CA GLY A 26 9.35 -10.69 0.04
C GLY A 26 10.20 -10.84 -1.22
N ALA A 27 11.27 -10.05 -1.36
CA ALA A 27 12.16 -10.10 -2.53
C ALA A 27 13.31 -11.10 -2.40
N GLY A 28 13.77 -11.39 -1.18
CA GLY A 28 14.92 -12.23 -0.89
C GLY A 28 14.58 -13.72 -0.77
N SER A 29 13.39 -14.08 -0.27
CA SER A 29 12.99 -15.49 -0.15
C SER A 29 13.05 -16.25 -1.48
N PRO A 30 12.64 -15.68 -2.64
CA PRO A 30 12.78 -16.37 -3.93
C PRO A 30 14.24 -16.58 -4.36
N ALA A 31 15.13 -15.62 -4.09
CA ALA A 31 16.55 -15.72 -4.45
C ALA A 31 17.30 -16.75 -3.60
N VAL A 32 16.99 -16.83 -2.30
CA VAL A 32 17.51 -17.86 -1.40
C VAL A 32 16.98 -19.24 -1.79
N MET A 33 15.70 -19.35 -2.12
CA MET A 33 15.11 -20.60 -2.63
C MET A 33 15.79 -21.05 -3.93
N MET A 34 16.01 -20.13 -4.88
CA MET A 34 16.75 -20.41 -6.12
C MET A 34 18.19 -20.87 -5.86
N GLY A 35 18.90 -20.23 -4.92
CA GLY A 35 20.25 -20.63 -4.54
C GLY A 35 20.31 -22.04 -3.93
N VAL A 36 19.34 -22.38 -3.07
CA VAL A 36 19.23 -23.71 -2.46
C VAL A 36 18.91 -24.78 -3.52
N LEU A 37 18.03 -24.46 -4.48
CA LEU A 37 17.69 -25.38 -5.58
C LEU A 37 18.87 -25.61 -6.54
N GLN A 38 19.67 -24.57 -6.83
CA GLN A 38 20.85 -24.68 -7.71
C GLN A 38 22.04 -25.38 -7.04
N LEU A 39 22.35 -25.05 -5.78
CA LEU A 39 23.45 -25.69 -5.05
C LEU A 39 23.15 -27.16 -4.70
N GLY A 40 21.88 -27.49 -4.46
CA GLY A 40 21.49 -28.86 -4.16
C GLY A 40 21.81 -29.81 -5.32
N SER A 41 21.54 -29.40 -6.56
CA SER A 41 21.70 -30.27 -7.74
C SER A 41 23.16 -30.62 -8.02
N GLU A 42 24.09 -29.72 -7.67
CA GLU A 42 25.52 -29.95 -7.87
C GLU A 42 26.15 -30.83 -6.79
N LEU A 43 25.53 -30.92 -5.60
CA LEU A 43 26.06 -31.68 -4.46
C LEU A 43 25.62 -33.15 -4.44
N GLY A 44 24.93 -33.64 -5.48
CA GLY A 44 24.50 -35.05 -5.55
C GLY A 44 23.48 -35.45 -4.48
N ALA A 45 22.86 -34.49 -3.79
CA ALA A 45 21.96 -34.72 -2.67
C ALA A 45 20.54 -35.18 -3.06
N PHE A 46 20.33 -35.61 -4.31
CA PHE A 46 19.01 -35.74 -4.96
C PHE A 46 18.43 -37.16 -4.99
N GLU A 47 19.13 -38.18 -4.46
CA GLU A 47 18.64 -39.57 -4.48
C GLU A 47 17.65 -39.92 -3.33
N GLY A 48 17.32 -38.98 -2.43
CA GLY A 48 16.41 -39.20 -1.29
C GLY A 48 15.30 -38.16 -1.15
N TRP A 49 14.81 -37.61 -2.26
CA TRP A 49 14.20 -36.28 -2.34
C TRP A 49 12.71 -36.17 -1.94
N SER A 50 12.04 -37.23 -1.47
CA SER A 50 10.56 -37.23 -1.39
C SER A 50 9.94 -36.51 -0.18
N ASP A 51 10.61 -36.37 0.97
CA ASP A 51 9.90 -35.95 2.20
C ASP A 51 10.44 -34.66 2.86
N SER A 52 11.73 -34.36 2.77
CA SER A 52 12.36 -33.28 3.57
C SER A 52 12.47 -31.94 2.85
N VAL A 53 12.70 -31.92 1.54
CA VAL A 53 12.92 -30.68 0.77
C VAL A 53 11.60 -29.99 0.38
N GLY A 54 10.56 -30.75 0.04
CA GLY A 54 9.21 -30.22 -0.15
C GLY A 54 8.67 -29.58 1.14
N MET A 55 8.93 -30.22 2.29
CA MET A 55 8.62 -29.67 3.61
C MET A 55 9.44 -28.40 3.90
N ALA A 56 10.72 -28.36 3.55
CA ALA A 56 11.54 -27.16 3.70
C ALA A 56 11.00 -25.99 2.85
N ALA A 57 10.57 -26.23 1.61
CA ALA A 57 9.99 -25.20 0.74
C ALA A 57 8.65 -24.66 1.30
N ILE A 58 7.77 -25.55 1.76
CA ILE A 58 6.51 -25.18 2.42
C ILE A 58 6.79 -24.39 3.70
N VAL A 59 7.76 -24.81 4.53
CA VAL A 59 8.15 -24.09 5.74
C VAL A 59 8.68 -22.69 5.40
N VAL A 60 9.51 -22.54 4.36
CA VAL A 60 10.02 -21.23 3.93
C VAL A 60 8.89 -20.33 3.44
N LEU A 61 7.93 -20.86 2.67
CA LEU A 61 6.76 -20.09 2.21
C LEU A 61 5.85 -19.68 3.38
N LEU A 62 5.57 -20.59 4.30
CA LEU A 62 4.76 -20.30 5.50
C LEU A 62 5.45 -19.29 6.41
N VAL A 63 6.76 -19.40 6.62
CA VAL A 63 7.54 -18.44 7.41
C VAL A 63 7.55 -17.07 6.73
N THR A 64 7.71 -17.03 5.40
CA THR A 64 7.67 -15.77 4.63
C THR A 64 6.28 -15.12 4.70
N ALA A 65 5.21 -15.90 4.55
CA ALA A 65 3.84 -15.43 4.67
C ALA A 65 3.52 -14.93 6.10
N ALA A 66 3.91 -15.69 7.12
CA ALA A 66 3.73 -15.30 8.52
C ALA A 66 4.51 -14.02 8.84
N LEU A 67 5.75 -13.88 8.36
CA LEU A 67 6.54 -12.66 8.50
C LEU A 67 5.90 -11.48 7.78
N ALA A 68 5.34 -11.66 6.58
CA ALA A 68 4.62 -10.62 5.87
C ALA A 68 3.37 -10.15 6.66
N VAL A 69 2.60 -11.08 7.23
CA VAL A 69 1.45 -10.78 8.10
C VAL A 69 1.89 -10.04 9.36
N VAL A 70 2.93 -10.50 10.05
CA VAL A 70 3.46 -9.85 11.27
C VAL A 70 3.98 -8.45 10.95
N CYS A 71 4.69 -8.27 9.83
CA CYS A 71 5.17 -6.96 9.41
C CYS A 71 4.01 -6.02 9.07
N GLY A 72 3.01 -6.51 8.32
CA GLY A 72 1.79 -5.75 8.02
C GLY A 72 1.04 -5.34 9.28
N HIS A 73 0.87 -6.28 10.22
CA HIS A 73 0.25 -6.01 11.51
C HIS A 73 1.04 -4.99 12.34
N ARG A 74 2.38 -5.11 12.39
CA ARG A 74 3.25 -4.15 13.09
C ARG A 74 3.21 -2.75 12.48
N VAL A 75 3.13 -2.64 11.15
CA VAL A 75 2.92 -1.35 10.46
C VAL A 75 1.57 -0.76 10.86
N TRP A 76 0.51 -1.56 10.88
CA TRP A 76 -0.82 -1.13 11.30
C TRP A 76 -0.90 -0.67 12.76
N VAL A 77 -0.31 -1.43 13.69
CA VAL A 77 -0.27 -1.06 15.12
C VAL A 77 0.51 0.24 15.30
N ASN A 78 1.66 0.39 14.65
CA ASN A 78 2.45 1.63 14.75
C ASN A 78 1.72 2.83 14.14
N ASP A 79 1.02 2.65 13.01
CA ASP A 79 0.18 3.72 12.43
C ASP A 79 -0.91 4.15 13.43
N ARG A 80 -1.57 3.20 14.13
CA ARG A 80 -2.56 3.54 15.17
C ARG A 80 -1.97 4.24 16.39
N LEU A 81 -0.78 3.84 16.84
CA LEU A 81 -0.11 4.49 17.97
C LEU A 81 0.37 5.90 17.62
N LEU A 82 0.86 6.08 16.40
CA LEU A 82 1.21 7.38 15.85
C LEU A 82 -0.03 8.28 15.78
N ASP A 83 -1.15 7.78 15.28
CA ASP A 83 -2.42 8.52 15.21
C ASP A 83 -2.92 8.94 16.61
N LYS A 84 -2.81 8.05 17.62
CA LYS A 84 -3.12 8.39 19.02
C LYS A 84 -2.20 9.47 19.57
N ALA A 85 -0.89 9.35 19.36
CA ALA A 85 0.08 10.34 19.82
C ALA A 85 -0.15 11.72 19.19
N VAL A 86 -0.49 11.77 17.90
CA VAL A 86 -0.86 13.01 17.19
C VAL A 86 -2.18 13.58 17.70
N ALA A 87 -3.17 12.73 18.00
CA ALA A 87 -4.44 13.18 18.58
C ALA A 87 -4.24 13.75 20.00
N GLU A 88 -3.43 13.09 20.85
CA GLU A 88 -3.11 13.51 22.21
C GLU A 88 -2.21 14.75 22.29
N LEU A 89 -1.56 15.14 21.19
CA LEU A 89 -0.81 16.38 21.14
C LEU A 89 -1.71 17.61 21.15
N GLY A 90 -3.01 17.48 20.84
CA GLY A 90 -4.01 18.54 20.99
C GLY A 90 -3.78 19.79 20.14
N VAL A 91 -2.68 19.85 19.38
CA VAL A 91 -2.39 20.93 18.44
C VAL A 91 -3.30 20.71 17.24
N SER A 92 -4.38 21.48 17.15
CA SER A 92 -4.96 21.81 15.85
C SER A 92 -3.94 22.73 15.18
N PRO A 93 -3.19 22.28 14.16
CA PRO A 93 -2.35 23.20 13.44
C PRO A 93 -3.26 24.26 12.83
N SER A 94 -2.83 25.52 12.87
CA SER A 94 -3.47 26.56 12.07
C SER A 94 -3.46 26.11 10.60
N PHE A 95 -4.36 26.66 9.77
CA PHE A 95 -4.43 26.29 8.35
C PHE A 95 -3.06 26.44 7.65
N GLU A 96 -2.28 27.45 8.05
CA GLU A 96 -0.93 27.72 7.56
C GLU A 96 0.08 26.68 8.10
N ASP A 97 0.14 26.45 9.42
CA ASP A 97 1.05 25.45 10.02
C ASP A 97 0.77 24.01 9.52
N GLY A 98 -0.48 23.72 9.15
CA GLY A 98 -0.91 22.40 8.67
C GLY A 98 -0.43 22.07 7.26
N LEU A 99 -0.18 23.10 6.45
CA LEU A 99 0.27 22.97 5.06
C LEU A 99 1.80 23.14 4.92
N ASP A 100 2.46 23.85 5.85
CA ASP A 100 3.90 24.16 5.83
C ASP A 100 4.82 22.93 5.84
N GLY A 101 4.34 21.77 6.30
CA GLY A 101 5.10 20.51 6.27
C GLY A 101 5.04 19.75 4.95
N ALA A 102 4.21 20.17 3.99
CA ALA A 102 3.93 19.43 2.77
C ALA A 102 4.37 20.23 1.53
N ASP A 103 5.63 20.07 1.11
CA ASP A 103 6.09 20.54 -0.21
C ASP A 103 5.29 19.81 -1.32
N PRO A 104 4.40 20.51 -2.04
CA PRO A 104 3.53 19.88 -3.03
C PRO A 104 4.33 19.31 -4.22
N GLU A 105 5.49 19.89 -4.54
CA GLU A 105 6.36 19.40 -5.61
C GLU A 105 7.10 18.13 -5.21
N ALA A 106 7.61 18.06 -3.97
CA ALA A 106 8.13 16.82 -3.42
C ALA A 106 7.07 15.70 -3.46
N GLU A 107 5.82 16.04 -3.19
CA GLU A 107 4.75 15.05 -3.14
C GLU A 107 4.30 14.58 -4.53
N THR A 108 4.33 15.46 -5.52
CA THR A 108 4.23 15.08 -6.94
C THR A 108 5.32 14.08 -7.33
N ARG A 109 6.56 14.27 -6.86
CA ARG A 109 7.66 13.29 -7.06
C ARG A 109 7.40 11.97 -6.34
N ARG A 110 6.75 11.98 -5.16
CA ARG A 110 6.33 10.75 -4.48
C ARG A 110 5.26 9.99 -5.24
N LEU A 111 4.29 10.66 -5.86
CA LEU A 111 3.29 10.01 -6.72
C LEU A 111 3.95 9.23 -7.87
N ARG A 112 4.97 9.82 -8.51
CA ARG A 112 5.79 9.12 -9.52
C ARG A 112 6.49 7.88 -8.93
N THR A 113 6.98 7.99 -7.70
CA THR A 113 7.64 6.87 -6.99
C THR A 113 6.65 5.76 -6.66
N VAL A 114 5.40 6.07 -6.29
CA VAL A 114 4.34 5.08 -6.09
C VAL A 114 4.08 4.31 -7.39
N CYS A 115 3.96 5.00 -8.52
CA CYS A 115 3.82 4.36 -9.83
C CYS A 115 4.99 3.40 -10.15
N ARG A 116 6.23 3.82 -9.86
CA ARG A 116 7.43 2.96 -10.03
C ARG A 116 7.42 1.75 -9.08
N ARG A 117 6.98 1.92 -7.84
CA ARG A 117 6.90 0.82 -6.85
C ARG A 117 5.86 -0.21 -7.26
N VAL A 118 4.67 0.24 -7.69
CA VAL A 118 3.63 -0.65 -8.23
C VAL A 118 4.19 -1.41 -9.43
N TRP A 119 4.87 -0.73 -10.35
CA TRP A 119 5.52 -1.39 -11.49
C TRP A 119 6.56 -2.42 -11.07
N GLY A 120 7.46 -2.08 -10.14
CA GLY A 120 8.46 -3.01 -9.63
C GLY A 120 7.83 -4.24 -8.99
N PHE A 121 6.75 -4.06 -8.23
CA PHE A 121 5.99 -5.17 -7.65
C PHE A 121 5.35 -6.04 -8.74
N THR A 122 4.69 -5.44 -9.74
CA THR A 122 4.09 -6.17 -10.87
C THR A 122 5.12 -6.96 -11.66
N VAL A 123 6.27 -6.37 -11.98
CA VAL A 123 7.34 -7.05 -12.72
C VAL A 123 7.98 -8.15 -11.87
N GLY A 124 8.20 -7.89 -10.58
CA GLY A 124 8.75 -8.89 -9.64
C GLY A 124 7.82 -10.07 -9.40
N TRP A 125 6.50 -9.90 -9.60
CA TRP A 125 5.52 -10.98 -9.50
C TRP A 125 5.68 -12.04 -10.59
N ILE A 126 6.13 -11.66 -11.79
CA ILE A 126 6.27 -12.57 -12.94
C ILE A 126 7.27 -13.72 -12.67
N PRO A 127 8.53 -13.47 -12.28
CA PRO A 127 9.46 -14.56 -11.98
C PRO A 127 9.03 -15.38 -10.76
N LEU A 128 8.36 -14.76 -9.78
CA LEU A 128 7.80 -15.48 -8.64
C LEU A 128 6.72 -16.48 -9.09
N ALA A 129 5.78 -16.04 -9.91
CA ALA A 129 4.74 -16.90 -10.49
C ALA A 129 5.35 -18.04 -11.31
N ALA A 130 6.34 -17.73 -12.15
CA ALA A 130 7.05 -18.74 -12.93
C ALA A 130 7.74 -19.79 -12.04
N ALA A 131 8.37 -19.36 -10.95
CA ALA A 131 9.00 -20.27 -9.99
C ALA A 131 7.95 -21.18 -9.30
N ILE A 132 6.78 -20.64 -8.93
CA ILE A 132 5.69 -21.44 -8.35
C ILE A 132 5.20 -22.48 -9.36
N VAL A 133 4.97 -22.10 -10.62
CA VAL A 133 4.55 -23.05 -11.67
C VAL A 133 5.59 -24.15 -11.87
N VAL A 134 6.89 -23.81 -11.90
CA VAL A 134 7.96 -24.81 -11.98
C VAL A 134 7.90 -25.74 -10.78
N LEU A 135 7.67 -25.23 -9.57
CA LEU A 135 7.52 -26.07 -8.38
C LEU A 135 6.30 -27.00 -8.51
N GLU A 136 5.18 -26.50 -9.00
CA GLU A 136 3.97 -27.31 -9.16
C GLU A 136 4.16 -28.42 -10.20
N VAL A 137 4.75 -28.11 -11.35
CA VAL A 137 4.99 -29.09 -12.43
C VAL A 137 5.91 -30.22 -11.97
N ASN A 138 6.93 -29.90 -11.17
CA ASN A 138 7.97 -30.86 -10.79
C ASN A 138 7.69 -31.61 -9.48
N TYR A 139 6.92 -31.05 -8.55
CA TYR A 139 6.83 -31.59 -7.19
C TYR A 139 5.40 -31.89 -6.70
N LEU A 140 4.33 -31.53 -7.44
CA LEU A 140 2.98 -31.96 -7.03
C LEU A 140 2.78 -33.47 -7.29
N PRO A 141 2.37 -34.26 -6.29
CA PRO A 141 2.11 -35.69 -6.46
C PRO A 141 1.03 -35.95 -7.52
N ASP A 142 1.14 -37.09 -8.23
CA ASP A 142 0.12 -37.55 -9.17
C ASP A 142 -1.18 -37.89 -8.41
N PRO A 143 -2.37 -37.56 -8.95
CA PRO A 143 -2.70 -37.59 -10.38
C PRO A 143 -2.48 -36.30 -11.15
N ALA A 144 -2.20 -36.44 -12.44
CA ALA A 144 -1.89 -35.35 -13.36
C ALA A 144 -3.00 -34.29 -13.44
N GLU A 145 -4.24 -34.69 -13.19
CA GLU A 145 -5.41 -33.81 -13.16
C GLU A 145 -5.30 -32.75 -12.05
N ASP A 146 -4.90 -33.14 -10.83
CA ASP A 146 -4.74 -32.24 -9.69
C ASP A 146 -3.56 -31.27 -9.90
N ARG A 147 -2.48 -31.77 -10.51
CA ARG A 147 -1.31 -30.94 -10.87
C ARG A 147 -1.67 -29.88 -11.91
N MET A 148 -2.38 -30.27 -12.97
CA MET A 148 -2.81 -29.35 -14.02
C MET A 148 -3.80 -28.32 -13.48
N ALA A 149 -4.68 -28.70 -12.56
CA ALA A 149 -5.59 -27.78 -11.89
C ALA A 149 -4.83 -26.75 -11.03
N ALA A 150 -3.84 -27.18 -10.26
CA ALA A 150 -2.99 -26.28 -9.45
C ALA A 150 -2.21 -25.28 -10.33
N VAL A 151 -1.53 -25.78 -11.37
CA VAL A 151 -0.82 -24.95 -12.34
C VAL A 151 -1.74 -23.94 -13.02
N ALA A 152 -2.92 -24.38 -13.48
CA ALA A 152 -3.91 -23.51 -14.09
C ALA A 152 -4.37 -22.42 -13.11
N ALA A 153 -4.65 -22.76 -11.85
CA ALA A 153 -5.05 -21.81 -10.82
C ALA A 153 -3.94 -20.76 -10.56
N THR A 154 -2.69 -21.20 -10.41
CA THR A 154 -1.54 -20.31 -10.20
C THR A 154 -1.32 -19.37 -11.38
N VAL A 155 -1.41 -19.88 -12.62
CA VAL A 155 -1.30 -19.06 -13.83
C VAL A 155 -2.42 -18.02 -13.89
N VAL A 156 -3.67 -18.42 -13.66
CA VAL A 156 -4.84 -17.51 -13.68
C VAL A 156 -4.70 -16.42 -12.61
N MET A 157 -4.35 -16.79 -11.38
CA MET A 157 -4.15 -15.84 -10.29
C MET A 157 -3.00 -14.88 -10.58
N SER A 158 -1.91 -15.38 -11.17
CA SER A 158 -0.74 -14.56 -11.49
C SER A 158 -1.02 -13.58 -12.64
N LEU A 159 -1.72 -14.03 -13.68
CA LEU A 159 -2.20 -13.17 -14.75
C LEU A 159 -3.15 -12.10 -14.19
N GLY A 160 -4.09 -12.48 -13.33
CA GLY A 160 -4.96 -11.54 -12.62
C GLY A 160 -4.19 -10.50 -11.82
N GLY A 161 -3.15 -10.92 -11.08
CA GLY A 161 -2.27 -10.03 -10.32
C GLY A 161 -1.49 -9.06 -11.21
N VAL A 162 -0.96 -9.52 -12.35
CA VAL A 162 -0.27 -8.67 -13.32
C VAL A 162 -1.22 -7.64 -13.92
N VAL A 163 -2.40 -8.07 -14.37
CA VAL A 163 -3.44 -7.19 -14.93
C VAL A 163 -3.86 -6.14 -13.89
N ALA A 164 -4.16 -6.54 -12.66
CA ALA A 164 -4.52 -5.64 -11.57
C ALA A 164 -3.38 -4.63 -11.25
N GLY A 165 -2.13 -5.08 -11.28
CA GLY A 165 -0.95 -4.25 -11.10
C GLY A 165 -0.79 -3.20 -12.21
N LEU A 166 -1.00 -3.58 -13.47
CA LEU A 166 -1.00 -2.68 -14.62
C LEU A 166 -2.10 -1.61 -14.52
N PHE A 167 -3.33 -2.01 -14.19
CA PHE A 167 -4.43 -1.07 -13.96
C PHE A 167 -4.11 -0.10 -12.82
N THR A 168 -3.57 -0.61 -11.71
CA THR A 168 -3.18 0.22 -10.56
C THR A 168 -2.08 1.21 -10.93
N LYS A 169 -1.06 0.77 -11.67
CA LYS A 169 0.02 1.62 -12.19
C LYS A 169 -0.54 2.74 -13.07
N GLU A 170 -1.38 2.40 -14.04
CA GLU A 170 -1.96 3.38 -14.97
C GLU A 170 -2.89 4.35 -14.23
N ALA A 171 -3.67 3.89 -13.26
CA ALA A 171 -4.50 4.75 -12.43
C ALA A 171 -3.66 5.78 -11.64
N TRP A 172 -2.55 5.36 -11.03
CA TRP A 172 -1.62 6.29 -10.37
C TRP A 172 -0.89 7.21 -11.35
N ARG A 173 -0.57 6.72 -12.55
CA ARG A 173 0.05 7.53 -13.62
C ARG A 173 -0.89 8.64 -14.11
N ARG A 174 -2.18 8.32 -14.30
CA ARG A 174 -3.21 9.30 -14.68
C ARG A 174 -3.37 10.38 -13.61
N ARG A 175 -3.43 9.98 -12.34
CA ARG A 175 -3.43 10.92 -11.20
C ARG A 175 -2.20 11.81 -11.17
N TYR A 176 -1.02 11.24 -11.33
CA TYR A 176 0.22 12.02 -11.40
C TYR A 176 0.19 13.06 -12.53
N ARG A 177 -0.26 12.67 -13.74
CA ARG A 177 -0.39 13.60 -14.86
C ARG A 177 -1.45 14.67 -14.61
N SER A 178 -2.58 14.29 -14.03
CA SER A 178 -3.67 15.20 -13.71
C SER A 178 -3.21 16.24 -12.66
N VAL A 179 -2.53 15.81 -11.60
CA VAL A 179 -1.89 16.68 -10.61
C VAL A 179 -0.84 17.60 -11.24
N LEU A 180 -0.03 17.09 -12.17
CA LEU A 180 0.91 17.95 -12.91
C LEU A 180 0.23 19.01 -13.76
N ALA A 181 -0.92 18.68 -14.36
CA ALA A 181 -1.66 19.57 -15.24
C ALA A 181 -2.42 20.66 -14.46
N THR A 182 -3.04 20.31 -13.33
CA THR A 182 -3.87 21.24 -12.56
C THR A 182 -3.12 21.90 -11.39
N GLY A 183 -1.97 21.35 -10.99
CA GLY A 183 -1.26 21.76 -9.80
C GLY A 183 -1.95 21.29 -8.51
N TRP A 184 -1.38 21.72 -7.37
CA TRP A 184 -1.98 21.52 -6.05
C TRP A 184 -2.67 22.81 -5.61
N ARG A 185 -3.95 22.70 -5.22
CA ARG A 185 -4.74 23.78 -4.65
C ARG A 185 -4.95 23.51 -3.15
N PRO A 186 -4.74 24.50 -2.27
CA PRO A 186 -5.04 24.34 -0.85
C PRO A 186 -6.56 24.31 -0.64
N ALA A 187 -7.04 23.48 0.27
CA ALA A 187 -8.46 23.35 0.59
C ALA A 187 -8.66 22.87 2.03
N THR A 188 -9.89 22.97 2.54
CA THR A 188 -10.30 22.26 3.75
C THR A 188 -11.22 21.10 3.38
N VAL A 189 -11.07 19.99 4.09
CA VAL A 189 -11.86 18.78 3.89
C VAL A 189 -12.53 18.37 5.18
N THR A 190 -13.85 18.22 5.12
CA THR A 190 -14.63 17.55 6.14
C THR A 190 -14.98 16.15 5.63
N VAL A 191 -14.44 15.12 6.29
CA VAL A 191 -14.72 13.72 5.94
C VAL A 191 -16.06 13.34 6.54
N LYS A 192 -17.07 13.09 5.70
CA LYS A 192 -18.38 12.63 6.15
C LYS A 192 -18.47 11.12 5.99
N VAL A 193 -18.88 10.44 7.06
CA VAL A 193 -19.31 9.05 6.98
C VAL A 193 -20.68 9.05 6.31
N ASP A 194 -20.76 8.42 5.14
CA ASP A 194 -22.02 8.24 4.45
C ASP A 194 -22.69 6.99 5.04
N TYR A 195 -23.69 7.25 5.89
CA TYR A 195 -24.50 6.22 6.54
C TYR A 195 -25.76 5.86 5.71
N GLU A 196 -25.92 6.38 4.49
CA GLU A 196 -27.07 6.07 3.65
C GLU A 196 -27.06 4.61 3.14
N ALA A 197 -28.27 4.10 2.82
CA ALA A 197 -28.57 2.71 2.49
C ALA A 197 -27.79 2.12 1.29
N THR A 198 -27.11 2.95 0.50
CA THR A 198 -26.25 2.54 -0.62
C THR A 198 -24.86 2.05 -0.17
N ASN A 199 -24.54 2.13 1.12
CA ASN A 199 -23.26 1.73 1.69
C ASN A 199 -23.44 0.86 2.94
N PRO A 200 -23.83 -0.42 2.79
CA PRO A 200 -24.06 -1.34 3.92
C PRO A 200 -22.82 -1.57 4.82
N GLU A 201 -21.64 -1.17 4.36
CA GLU A 201 -20.36 -1.31 5.08
C GLU A 201 -20.01 -0.09 5.96
N GLY A 202 -20.78 1.01 5.91
CA GLY A 202 -20.56 2.18 6.78
C GLY A 202 -19.23 2.92 6.56
N GLU A 203 -18.62 2.79 5.38
CA GLU A 203 -17.32 3.41 5.09
C GLU A 203 -17.50 4.91 4.72
N PRO A 204 -16.87 5.88 5.39
CA PRO A 204 -16.71 7.26 4.95
C PRO A 204 -16.05 7.28 3.58
N ARG A 205 -16.88 7.60 2.60
CA ARG A 205 -16.48 7.72 1.21
C ARG A 205 -16.61 9.15 0.71
N ILE A 206 -17.31 10.05 1.42
CA ILE A 206 -17.57 11.41 0.92
C ILE A 206 -16.71 12.42 1.67
N PHE A 207 -15.85 13.09 0.92
CA PHE A 207 -15.08 14.25 1.37
C PHE A 207 -15.80 15.51 0.90
N ALA A 208 -16.35 16.27 1.85
CA ALA A 208 -16.88 17.60 1.56
C ALA A 208 -15.70 18.58 1.58
N VAL A 209 -15.37 19.12 0.42
CA VAL A 209 -14.21 19.99 0.22
C VAL A 209 -14.68 21.43 0.10
N LYS A 210 -13.97 22.35 0.74
CA LYS A 210 -14.16 23.78 0.61
C LYS A 210 -12.82 24.43 0.24
N PHE A 211 -12.80 25.15 -0.86
CA PHE A 211 -11.63 25.92 -1.29
C PHE A 211 -11.66 27.34 -0.68
N PRO A 212 -10.50 28.02 -0.60
CA PRO A 212 -10.41 29.39 -0.09
C PRO A 212 -11.24 30.42 -0.88
N ASP A 213 -11.45 30.19 -2.17
CA ASP A 213 -12.30 31.01 -3.06
C ASP A 213 -13.82 30.80 -2.83
N GLY A 214 -14.19 29.90 -1.94
CA GLY A 214 -15.57 29.56 -1.62
C GLY A 214 -16.16 28.42 -2.46
N GLU A 215 -15.42 27.91 -3.46
CA GLU A 215 -15.82 26.74 -4.25
C GLU A 215 -16.00 25.52 -3.32
N ARG A 216 -17.03 24.72 -3.57
CA ARG A 216 -17.31 23.50 -2.81
C ARG A 216 -17.50 22.33 -3.75
N ILE A 217 -16.75 21.27 -3.51
CA ILE A 217 -16.87 20.03 -4.29
C ILE A 217 -17.06 18.84 -3.35
N ARG A 218 -17.74 17.81 -3.83
CA ARG A 218 -17.84 16.52 -3.13
C ARG A 218 -16.93 15.53 -3.83
N LEU A 219 -16.05 14.90 -3.06
CA LEU A 219 -15.16 13.87 -3.58
C LEU A 219 -15.52 12.51 -3.00
N HIS A 220 -15.43 11.49 -3.82
CA HIS A 220 -15.62 10.10 -3.42
C HIS A 220 -14.27 9.39 -3.30
N GLY A 221 -13.98 8.82 -2.13
CA GLY A 221 -12.80 7.99 -1.88
C GLY A 221 -12.89 6.64 -2.61
N LEU A 222 -11.76 6.16 -3.12
CA LEU A 222 -11.73 4.82 -3.69
C LEU A 222 -11.70 3.73 -2.60
N ARG A 223 -12.34 2.60 -2.87
CA ARG A 223 -12.67 1.53 -1.91
C ARG A 223 -11.49 1.03 -1.07
N PHE A 224 -10.30 0.95 -1.66
CA PHE A 224 -9.10 0.45 -0.97
C PHE A 224 -8.32 1.53 -0.20
N THR A 225 -8.71 2.79 -0.33
CA THR A 225 -8.01 3.93 0.29
C THR A 225 -8.88 4.73 1.25
N SER A 226 -10.17 4.39 1.36
CA SER A 226 -11.15 4.95 2.31
C SER A 226 -10.62 4.91 3.74
N ARG A 227 -9.97 3.80 4.14
CA ARG A 227 -9.35 3.60 5.48
C ARG A 227 -8.37 4.70 5.88
N THR A 228 -7.73 5.36 4.93
CA THR A 228 -6.77 6.41 5.23
C THR A 228 -7.42 7.79 5.44
N GLY A 229 -8.64 7.98 4.93
CA GLY A 229 -9.48 9.15 5.19
C GLY A 229 -10.25 9.06 6.52
N HIS A 230 -10.63 7.85 6.95
CA HIS A 230 -11.35 7.60 8.21
C HIS A 230 -10.72 8.28 9.44
N ARG A 231 -9.39 8.34 9.50
CA ARG A 231 -8.67 8.95 10.63
C ARG A 231 -8.97 10.43 10.83
N PHE A 232 -9.54 11.09 9.82
CA PHE A 232 -9.99 12.48 9.86
C PHE A 232 -11.51 12.62 9.96
N GLY A 233 -12.25 11.51 10.02
CA GLY A 233 -13.72 11.47 10.09
C GLY A 233 -14.34 12.26 11.24
N TRP A 234 -13.57 12.48 12.30
CA TRP A 234 -14.00 13.19 13.51
C TRP A 234 -13.56 14.66 13.54
N ARG A 235 -12.73 15.11 12.59
CA ARG A 235 -12.25 16.50 12.52
C ARG A 235 -12.93 17.23 11.36
N PRO A 236 -13.71 18.28 11.62
CA PRO A 236 -14.17 19.15 10.54
C PRO A 236 -13.00 19.98 9.98
N ASP A 237 -13.14 20.38 8.72
CA ASP A 237 -12.28 21.37 8.04
C ASP A 237 -10.77 21.11 8.12
N VAL A 238 -10.36 19.85 7.92
CA VAL A 238 -8.94 19.48 7.92
C VAL A 238 -8.23 20.13 6.73
N PRO A 239 -7.14 20.88 6.93
CA PRO A 239 -6.37 21.47 5.83
C PRO A 239 -5.74 20.36 4.99
N VAL A 240 -5.88 20.46 3.67
CA VAL A 240 -5.36 19.50 2.70
C VAL A 240 -4.90 20.21 1.43
N TRP A 241 -4.08 19.51 0.63
CA TRP A 241 -3.85 19.88 -0.76
C TRP A 241 -4.66 18.98 -1.68
N ILE A 242 -5.25 19.55 -2.72
CA ILE A 242 -6.02 18.82 -3.73
C ILE A 242 -5.42 19.06 -5.09
N GLY A 243 -5.16 17.98 -5.80
CA GLY A 243 -4.62 18.03 -7.16
C GLY A 243 -5.34 17.05 -8.08
N GLY A 244 -5.23 17.32 -9.37
CA GLY A 244 -5.95 16.62 -10.43
C GLY A 244 -7.42 17.05 -10.59
N GLU A 245 -8.11 16.38 -11.50
CA GLU A 245 -9.49 16.65 -11.90
C GLU A 245 -10.27 15.35 -12.17
N GLY A 246 -11.60 15.41 -12.08
CA GLY A 246 -12.49 14.31 -12.44
C GLY A 246 -12.21 13.02 -11.64
N GLU A 247 -11.99 11.93 -12.37
CA GLU A 247 -11.67 10.59 -11.82
C GLU A 247 -10.21 10.43 -11.36
N SER A 248 -9.36 11.43 -11.66
CA SER A 248 -7.91 11.38 -11.44
C SER A 248 -7.45 12.38 -10.38
N MET A 249 -8.27 12.59 -9.35
CA MET A 249 -7.94 13.48 -8.24
C MET A 249 -7.17 12.79 -7.11
N VAL A 250 -6.42 13.59 -6.35
CA VAL A 250 -5.70 13.18 -5.14
C VAL A 250 -5.91 14.22 -4.06
N VAL A 251 -6.28 13.76 -2.86
CA VAL A 251 -6.27 14.59 -1.65
C VAL A 251 -5.03 14.24 -0.86
N LEU A 252 -4.24 15.25 -0.51
CA LEU A 252 -3.06 15.12 0.31
C LEU A 252 -3.37 15.56 1.74
N PHE A 253 -3.43 14.58 2.64
CA PHE A 253 -3.63 14.85 4.05
C PHE A 253 -2.30 15.05 4.77
N PRO A 254 -2.12 16.13 5.54
CA PRO A 254 -0.96 16.28 6.40
C PRO A 254 -0.94 15.16 7.46
N ARG A 255 0.27 14.76 7.88
CA ARG A 255 0.47 13.75 8.93
C ARG A 255 1.29 14.27 10.11
N GLY A 256 1.60 15.56 10.14
CA GLY A 256 2.50 16.19 11.10
C GLY A 256 3.90 16.43 10.52
N PRO A 257 4.78 17.12 11.27
CA PRO A 257 6.03 17.67 10.74
C PRO A 257 7.06 16.61 10.33
N SER A 258 7.07 15.45 10.97
CA SER A 258 8.04 14.37 10.72
C SER A 258 7.48 13.20 9.90
N VAL A 259 6.19 13.26 9.53
CA VAL A 259 5.50 12.16 8.87
C VAL A 259 5.08 12.61 7.49
N PRO A 260 5.47 11.88 6.43
CA PRO A 260 5.15 12.31 5.09
C PRO A 260 3.64 12.37 4.88
N PRO A 261 3.16 13.36 4.12
CA PRO A 261 1.74 13.50 3.82
C PRO A 261 1.15 12.22 3.20
N CYS A 262 -0.16 12.06 3.33
CA CYS A 262 -0.85 10.92 2.76
C CYS A 262 -1.61 11.30 1.50
N ALA A 263 -1.15 10.80 0.36
CA ALA A 263 -1.93 10.84 -0.87
C ALA A 263 -3.08 9.83 -0.81
N VAL A 264 -4.30 10.33 -0.87
CA VAL A 264 -5.54 9.54 -0.94
C VAL A 264 -6.16 9.77 -2.31
N PRO A 265 -6.29 8.73 -3.16
CA PRO A 265 -6.93 8.88 -4.45
C PRO A 265 -8.44 9.03 -4.26
N VAL A 266 -8.99 10.02 -4.95
CA VAL A 266 -10.42 10.34 -4.93
C VAL A 266 -10.90 10.64 -6.35
N ARG A 267 -12.21 10.81 -6.49
CA ARG A 267 -12.86 11.30 -7.72
C ARG A 267 -13.91 12.34 -7.39
N SER A 268 -14.14 13.31 -8.27
CA SER A 268 -15.25 14.24 -8.13
C SER A 268 -16.59 13.54 -8.31
N LEU A 269 -17.54 13.80 -7.43
CA LEU A 269 -18.94 13.49 -7.67
C LEU A 269 -19.58 14.64 -8.46
N PRO A 270 -20.46 14.34 -9.43
CA PRO A 270 -21.27 15.35 -10.09
C PRO A 270 -22.24 16.06 -9.12
#